data_AF-A0A522F643-F1
#
_entry.id   AF-A0A522F643-F1
#
_cell.length_a   1.000
_cell.length_b   1.000
_cell.length_c   1.000
_cell.angle_alpha   90.00
_cell.angle_beta   90.00
_cell.angle_gamma   90.00
#
_symmetry.space_group_name_H-M   'P 1'
#
loop_
_entity.id
_entity.type
_entity.pdbx_description
1 polymer ?
#
loop_
_entity_poly.entity_id
_entity_poly.type
_entity_poly.pdbx_seq_one_letter_code
_entity_poly.pdbx_strand_id
1 'polypeptide(L)'
;MKKPLFIKSTPIFCIALLMPILTSNSAFALATDGKMVNPKISTKKIVLQGGNNLTAKWTVPAISTYKVWIQIPSGSTASDVIYYVYPKGNSVANKACSSSDSTYPCFKATVNQFAASSNEWVQLTLNNDANTSWEFSKSGYVSVKANGISTTQQFGVAQVSFEDASNSLTIGQIYQGGIITYLDSTNLHGLIAAPQDQKDQQRWYNGSFITTGAIGKAIGTGQANTTAIVEAQGAGNYAAKACDDLVLGIYSDWYLPSLYELNQLFFNKIIIDLNHWSSTENSNYSAFPQGGSPIYQDSYPYDKNWFWPVRCIRTF
;
A
#
# COMPACT_ATOMS: atom_id res chain seq x y z
N MET A 1 72.00 18.62 -45.98
CA MET A 1 70.72 19.34 -46.16
C MET A 1 69.57 18.38 -45.86
N LYS A 2 68.99 18.43 -44.65
CA LYS A 2 67.81 17.66 -44.25
C LYS A 2 66.69 18.66 -43.91
N LYS A 3 65.59 18.63 -44.66
CA LYS A 3 64.37 19.42 -44.39
C LYS A 3 63.62 18.82 -43.18
N PRO A 4 63.05 19.62 -42.28
CA PRO A 4 62.12 19.10 -41.27
C PRO A 4 60.72 18.94 -41.88
N LEU A 5 60.07 17.84 -41.51
CA LEU A 5 58.72 17.44 -41.91
C LEU A 5 57.71 18.11 -40.98
N PHE A 6 56.88 19.02 -41.51
CA PHE A 6 55.75 19.60 -40.77
C PHE A 6 54.56 18.62 -40.79
N ILE A 7 54.22 18.05 -39.64
CA ILE A 7 52.97 17.30 -39.45
C ILE A 7 51.89 18.31 -39.06
N LYS A 8 50.91 18.54 -39.95
CA LYS A 8 49.70 19.30 -39.63
C LYS A 8 48.82 18.47 -38.69
N SER A 9 48.58 18.96 -37.48
CA SER A 9 47.54 18.42 -36.59
C SER A 9 46.16 18.89 -37.05
N THR A 10 45.33 17.96 -37.49
CA THR A 10 43.90 18.20 -37.76
C THR A 10 43.17 18.34 -36.42
N PRO A 11 42.32 19.37 -36.20
CA PRO A 11 41.54 19.46 -34.97
C PRO A 11 40.41 18.42 -35.00
N ILE A 12 40.40 17.54 -34.00
CA ILE A 12 39.28 16.62 -33.73
C ILE A 12 38.13 17.48 -33.19
N PHE A 13 37.11 17.69 -34.01
CA PHE A 13 35.83 18.25 -33.57
C PHE A 13 35.15 17.22 -32.66
N CYS A 14 35.27 17.41 -31.36
CA CYS A 14 34.52 16.64 -30.38
C CYS A 14 33.08 17.17 -30.40
N ILE A 15 32.22 16.54 -31.20
CA ILE A 15 30.76 16.76 -31.14
C ILE A 15 30.32 16.16 -29.80
N ALA A 16 30.19 17.02 -28.79
CA ALA A 16 29.49 16.67 -27.57
C ALA A 16 28.02 16.45 -27.95
N LEU A 17 27.67 15.18 -28.18
CA LEU A 17 26.27 14.76 -28.28
C LEU A 17 25.66 14.96 -26.89
N LEU A 18 25.09 16.14 -26.65
CA LEU A 18 24.15 16.32 -25.54
C LEU A 18 22.95 15.43 -25.88
N MET A 19 22.96 14.17 -25.43
CA MET A 19 21.73 13.41 -25.34
C MET A 19 20.88 14.12 -24.29
N PRO A 20 19.72 14.71 -24.63
CA PRO A 20 18.76 15.05 -23.60
C PRO A 20 18.48 13.74 -22.86
N ILE A 21 18.68 13.74 -21.54
CA ILE A 21 18.21 12.67 -20.67
C ILE A 21 16.68 12.74 -20.78
N LEU A 22 16.12 12.08 -21.79
CA LEU A 22 14.71 11.83 -21.92
C LEU A 22 14.38 10.83 -20.83
N THR A 23 13.93 11.35 -19.70
CA THR A 23 13.33 10.54 -18.67
C THR A 23 12.06 9.92 -19.24
N SER A 24 12.15 8.67 -19.69
CA SER A 24 11.02 7.91 -20.20
C SER A 24 10.22 7.37 -19.02
N ASN A 25 8.94 7.73 -18.94
CA ASN A 25 7.99 6.89 -18.23
C ASN A 25 7.91 5.56 -18.97
N SER A 26 8.35 4.49 -18.32
CA SER A 26 8.27 3.14 -18.87
C SER A 26 6.80 2.74 -19.02
N ALA A 27 6.46 2.07 -20.11
CA ALA A 27 5.16 1.40 -20.21
C ALA A 27 5.11 0.26 -19.19
N PHE A 28 3.99 0.14 -18.48
CA PHE A 28 3.75 -0.98 -17.58
C PHE A 28 2.43 -1.65 -17.96
N ALA A 29 2.28 -2.92 -17.62
CA ALA A 29 0.98 -3.56 -17.68
C ALA A 29 0.04 -2.86 -16.68
N LEU A 30 -1.16 -2.47 -17.15
CA LEU A 30 -2.21 -2.04 -16.24
C LEU A 30 -2.52 -3.19 -15.27
N ALA A 31 -2.59 -2.91 -13.96
CA ALA A 31 -3.11 -3.88 -13.01
C ALA A 31 -4.55 -4.27 -13.39
N THR A 32 -4.93 -5.53 -13.14
CA THR A 32 -6.24 -6.08 -13.55
C THR A 32 -7.45 -5.36 -12.93
N ASP A 33 -7.23 -4.47 -11.96
CA ASP A 33 -8.26 -3.92 -11.08
C ASP A 33 -8.55 -2.42 -11.30
N GLY A 34 -7.97 -1.81 -12.34
CA GLY A 34 -8.18 -0.39 -12.64
C GLY A 34 -9.61 -0.04 -13.10
N LYS A 35 -10.22 1.00 -12.50
CA LYS A 35 -11.54 1.51 -12.91
C LYS A 35 -11.42 2.45 -14.11
N MET A 36 -12.05 2.05 -15.20
CA MET A 36 -12.02 2.81 -16.45
C MET A 36 -12.99 3.99 -16.43
N VAL A 37 -12.54 5.14 -16.91
CA VAL A 37 -13.39 6.33 -17.02
C VAL A 37 -13.30 6.95 -18.42
N ASN A 38 -14.45 7.42 -18.89
CA ASN A 38 -14.55 8.13 -20.16
C ASN A 38 -14.34 9.64 -19.95
N PRO A 39 -13.79 10.34 -20.95
CA PRO A 39 -13.65 11.79 -20.87
C PRO A 39 -15.02 12.47 -20.88
N LYS A 40 -15.14 13.62 -20.23
CA LYS A 40 -16.31 14.53 -20.32
C LYS A 40 -16.29 15.33 -21.63
N ILE A 41 -16.28 14.62 -22.77
CA ILE A 41 -16.40 15.15 -24.14
C ILE A 41 -17.27 14.17 -24.96
N SER A 42 -17.69 14.55 -26.17
CA SER A 42 -18.60 13.74 -27.00
C SER A 42 -17.97 12.44 -27.53
N THR A 43 -16.65 12.33 -27.59
CA THR A 43 -15.92 11.16 -28.08
C THR A 43 -15.31 10.35 -26.95
N LYS A 44 -15.45 9.01 -27.01
CA LYS A 44 -14.90 8.10 -25.99
C LYS A 44 -13.38 7.92 -26.11
N LYS A 45 -12.85 8.04 -27.34
CA LYS A 45 -11.42 7.98 -27.70
C LYS A 45 -11.02 9.30 -28.36
N ILE A 46 -9.85 9.80 -28.00
CA ILE A 46 -9.29 11.04 -28.55
C ILE A 46 -8.12 10.66 -29.45
N VAL A 47 -8.17 11.06 -30.71
CA VAL A 47 -7.03 11.00 -31.65
C VAL A 47 -7.12 12.24 -32.53
N LEU A 48 -6.17 13.16 -32.38
CA LEU A 48 -6.20 14.47 -33.03
C LEU A 48 -4.78 14.92 -33.37
N GLN A 49 -4.64 15.82 -34.34
CA GLN A 49 -3.39 16.55 -34.56
C GLN A 49 -3.16 17.55 -33.41
N GLY A 50 -1.89 17.81 -33.07
CA GLY A 50 -1.53 18.83 -32.10
C GLY A 50 -1.95 20.24 -32.54
N GLY A 51 -1.92 21.19 -31.61
CA GLY A 51 -2.43 22.55 -31.82
C GLY A 51 -3.96 22.66 -31.81
N ASN A 52 -4.68 21.55 -31.61
CA ASN A 52 -6.12 21.58 -31.44
C ASN A 52 -6.50 22.20 -30.09
N ASN A 53 -7.58 22.99 -30.03
CA ASN A 53 -8.03 23.67 -28.81
C ASN A 53 -8.84 22.77 -27.84
N LEU A 54 -8.84 21.45 -28.05
CA LEU A 54 -9.51 20.52 -27.15
C LEU A 54 -8.85 20.47 -25.77
N THR A 55 -9.68 20.55 -24.73
CA THR A 55 -9.34 20.15 -23.36
C THR A 55 -10.22 18.96 -22.97
N ALA A 56 -9.60 17.86 -22.57
CA ALA A 56 -10.30 16.68 -22.07
C ALA A 56 -10.13 16.56 -20.55
N LYS A 57 -11.18 16.05 -19.89
CA LYS A 57 -11.21 15.85 -18.43
C LYS A 57 -11.82 14.51 -18.08
N TRP A 58 -11.19 13.77 -17.17
CA TRP A 58 -11.68 12.51 -16.61
C TRP A 58 -11.87 12.69 -15.11
N THR A 59 -13.10 12.61 -14.64
CA THR A 59 -13.42 12.76 -13.20
C THR A 59 -13.12 11.45 -12.50
N VAL A 60 -12.61 11.54 -11.27
CA VAL A 60 -12.33 10.35 -10.45
C VAL A 60 -13.61 9.52 -10.25
N PRO A 61 -13.54 8.17 -10.25
CA PRO A 61 -14.74 7.32 -10.08
C PRO A 61 -15.32 7.33 -8.66
N ALA A 62 -14.48 7.48 -7.63
CA ALA A 62 -14.87 7.56 -6.22
C ALA A 62 -13.77 8.25 -5.40
N ILE A 63 -14.05 8.66 -4.17
CA ILE A 63 -13.02 9.15 -3.23
C ILE A 63 -12.12 7.96 -2.86
N SER A 64 -10.83 8.01 -3.23
CA SER A 64 -9.78 7.05 -2.82
C SER A 64 -8.41 7.60 -3.22
N THR A 65 -7.36 6.82 -2.93
CA THR A 65 -6.01 7.04 -3.46
C THR A 65 -5.83 6.21 -4.73
N TYR A 66 -5.35 6.83 -5.82
CA TYR A 66 -5.20 6.14 -7.10
C TYR A 66 -3.83 6.35 -7.73
N LYS A 67 -3.32 5.30 -8.38
CA LYS A 67 -2.40 5.42 -9.51
C LYS A 67 -3.23 5.69 -10.76
N VAL A 68 -2.80 6.64 -11.58
CA VAL A 68 -3.53 7.02 -12.80
C VAL A 68 -2.80 6.51 -14.02
N TRP A 69 -3.54 5.91 -14.93
CA TRP A 69 -3.03 5.28 -16.14
C TRP A 69 -3.71 5.82 -17.38
N ILE A 70 -2.95 6.01 -18.44
CA ILE A 70 -3.44 6.45 -19.75
C ILE A 70 -3.10 5.39 -20.80
N GLN A 71 -4.09 4.99 -21.59
CA GLN A 71 -3.86 4.13 -22.74
C GLN A 71 -3.57 4.96 -23.98
N ILE A 72 -2.43 4.69 -24.59
CA ILE A 72 -1.95 5.41 -25.77
C ILE A 72 -2.38 4.61 -27.01
N PRO A 73 -3.26 5.15 -27.87
CA PRO A 73 -3.69 4.44 -29.06
C PRO A 73 -2.55 4.31 -30.09
N SER A 74 -2.67 3.31 -30.97
CA SER A 74 -1.82 3.22 -32.15
C SER A 74 -1.80 4.52 -32.97
N GLY A 75 -0.61 4.90 -33.44
CA GLY A 75 -0.40 6.08 -34.28
C GLY A 75 -0.21 7.40 -33.52
N SER A 76 -0.22 7.40 -32.18
CA SER A 76 0.21 8.55 -31.40
C SER A 76 1.71 8.82 -31.58
N THR A 77 2.09 10.09 -31.79
CA THR A 77 3.49 10.51 -32.01
C THR A 77 3.90 11.71 -31.15
N ALA A 78 2.98 12.24 -30.34
CA ALA A 78 3.25 13.37 -29.46
C ALA A 78 4.28 13.01 -28.37
N SER A 79 5.37 13.76 -28.33
CA SER A 79 6.31 13.75 -27.21
C SER A 79 5.86 14.75 -26.14
N ASP A 80 6.30 14.54 -24.91
CA ASP A 80 6.19 15.51 -23.81
C ASP A 80 4.77 16.02 -23.52
N VAL A 81 3.77 15.15 -23.66
CA VAL A 81 2.38 15.48 -23.40
C VAL A 81 2.17 15.68 -21.91
N ILE A 82 1.75 16.88 -21.52
CA ILE A 82 1.52 17.23 -20.11
C ILE A 82 0.09 16.91 -19.71
N TYR A 83 -0.04 15.93 -18.81
CA TYR A 83 -1.26 15.64 -18.07
C TYR A 83 -1.25 16.41 -16.76
N TYR A 84 -2.38 17.01 -16.44
CA TYR A 84 -2.60 17.73 -15.20
C TYR A 84 -3.49 16.89 -14.28
N VAL A 85 -3.01 16.62 -13.08
CA VAL A 85 -3.73 15.90 -12.03
C VAL A 85 -4.20 16.91 -10.99
N TYR A 86 -5.51 16.96 -10.74
CA TYR A 86 -6.15 17.85 -9.76
C TYR A 86 -6.85 17.00 -8.69
N PRO A 87 -6.14 16.55 -7.63
CA PRO A 87 -6.72 15.60 -6.68
C PRO A 87 -7.92 16.16 -5.92
N LYS A 88 -7.91 17.46 -5.61
CA LYS A 88 -9.02 18.14 -4.91
C LYS A 88 -9.91 18.98 -5.85
N GLY A 89 -9.75 18.84 -7.16
CA GLY A 89 -10.34 19.73 -8.16
C GLY A 89 -9.53 21.01 -8.34
N ASN A 90 -10.13 22.03 -8.98
CA ASN A 90 -9.51 23.34 -9.17
C ASN A 90 -10.38 24.41 -8.50
N SER A 91 -9.74 25.46 -7.99
CA SER A 91 -10.42 26.65 -7.52
C SER A 91 -11.25 27.30 -8.64
N VAL A 92 -12.32 27.99 -8.24
CA VAL A 92 -13.22 28.73 -9.15
C VAL A 92 -12.53 29.90 -9.87
N ALA A 93 -11.27 30.22 -9.55
CA ALA A 93 -10.57 31.44 -9.96
C ALA A 93 -9.46 31.22 -11.01
N ASN A 94 -9.48 30.15 -11.82
CA ASN A 94 -8.51 29.90 -12.91
C ASN A 94 -7.03 29.97 -12.47
N LYS A 95 -6.73 29.65 -11.21
CA LYS A 95 -5.35 29.66 -10.68
C LYS A 95 -4.47 28.68 -11.48
N ALA A 96 -3.23 29.10 -11.75
CA ALA A 96 -2.26 28.26 -12.42
C ALA A 96 -1.98 26.99 -11.59
N CYS A 97 -1.73 25.88 -12.28
CA CYS A 97 -1.39 24.60 -11.65
C CYS A 97 -0.17 24.74 -10.73
N SER A 98 -0.34 24.47 -9.44
CA SER A 98 0.72 24.51 -8.43
C SER A 98 0.63 23.30 -7.51
N SER A 99 1.73 22.57 -7.34
CA SER A 99 1.81 21.41 -6.45
C SER A 99 1.88 21.81 -4.97
N SER A 100 2.29 23.05 -4.68
CA SER A 100 2.39 23.59 -3.32
C SER A 100 1.10 24.22 -2.79
N ASP A 101 0.01 24.22 -3.57
CA ASP A 101 -1.28 24.74 -3.10
C ASP A 101 -1.89 23.75 -2.09
N SER A 102 -2.09 24.21 -0.85
CA SER A 102 -2.62 23.38 0.24
C SER A 102 -4.10 23.00 0.06
N THR A 103 -4.86 23.81 -0.70
CA THR A 103 -6.31 23.68 -0.83
C THR A 103 -6.70 22.99 -2.12
N TYR A 104 -6.08 23.38 -3.24
CA TYR A 104 -6.31 22.84 -4.58
C TYR A 104 -4.98 22.50 -5.27
N PRO A 105 -4.23 21.50 -4.76
CA PRO A 105 -2.97 21.10 -5.38
C PRO A 105 -3.20 20.61 -6.81
N CYS A 106 -2.24 20.92 -7.69
CA CYS A 106 -2.21 20.43 -9.05
C CYS A 106 -0.80 19.95 -9.41
N PHE A 107 -0.74 18.79 -10.06
CA PHE A 107 0.51 18.14 -10.45
C PHE A 107 0.56 17.99 -11.97
N LYS A 108 1.79 18.02 -12.51
CA LYS A 108 2.05 17.84 -13.95
C LYS A 108 2.80 16.52 -14.14
N ALA A 109 2.23 15.62 -14.91
CA ALA A 109 2.86 14.38 -15.33
C ALA A 109 3.12 14.45 -16.84
N THR A 110 4.36 14.29 -17.25
CA THR A 110 4.75 14.33 -18.66
C THR A 110 4.77 12.90 -19.20
N VAL A 111 4.12 12.68 -20.34
CA VAL A 111 4.07 11.37 -21.01
C VAL A 111 4.61 11.51 -22.41
N ASN A 112 5.58 10.67 -22.73
CA ASN A 112 6.08 10.52 -24.07
C ASN A 112 5.26 9.46 -24.81
N GLN A 113 4.37 9.86 -25.73
CA GLN A 113 3.51 8.92 -26.44
C GLN A 113 4.19 8.22 -27.61
N PHE A 114 5.30 8.76 -28.14
CA PHE A 114 6.03 8.08 -29.22
C PHE A 114 6.79 6.85 -28.71
N ALA A 115 7.22 6.89 -27.44
CA ALA A 115 8.01 5.83 -26.82
C ALA A 115 7.14 4.63 -26.38
N ALA A 116 5.83 4.81 -26.30
CA ALA A 116 4.90 3.74 -26.00
C ALA A 116 4.60 2.95 -27.28
N SER A 117 4.65 1.62 -27.20
CA SER A 117 4.18 0.76 -28.28
C SER A 117 2.64 0.82 -28.39
N SER A 118 2.10 0.37 -29.51
CA SER A 118 0.68 0.49 -29.85
C SER A 118 -0.25 -0.07 -28.76
N ASN A 119 -1.18 0.75 -28.26
CA ASN A 119 -2.20 0.41 -27.25
C ASN A 119 -1.66 0.12 -25.84
N GLU A 120 -0.45 0.57 -25.53
CA GLU A 120 0.15 0.43 -24.20
C GLU A 120 -0.47 1.35 -23.15
N TRP A 121 -0.38 0.88 -21.91
CA TRP A 121 -0.71 1.65 -20.72
C TRP A 121 0.54 2.32 -20.16
N VAL A 122 0.42 3.61 -19.87
CA VAL A 122 1.48 4.40 -19.22
C VAL A 122 0.94 5.03 -17.96
N GLN A 123 1.64 4.84 -16.85
CA GLN A 123 1.32 5.47 -15.58
C GLN A 123 1.67 6.96 -15.64
N LEU A 124 0.80 7.81 -15.11
CA LEU A 124 1.16 9.17 -14.77
C LEU A 124 2.01 9.14 -13.49
N THR A 125 3.24 9.59 -13.59
CA THR A 125 4.18 9.63 -12.47
C THR A 125 4.70 11.04 -12.24
N LEU A 126 5.24 11.29 -11.05
CA LEU A 126 6.07 12.45 -10.76
C LEU A 126 7.52 11.98 -10.69
N ASN A 127 8.42 12.65 -11.42
CA ASN A 127 9.84 12.32 -11.44
C ASN A 127 10.14 10.84 -11.78
N ASN A 128 9.26 10.18 -12.54
CA ASN A 128 9.32 8.75 -12.88
C ASN A 128 9.23 7.79 -11.67
N ASP A 129 8.63 8.23 -10.56
CA ASP A 129 8.37 7.36 -9.42
C ASP A 129 7.16 6.44 -9.70
N ALA A 130 7.40 5.13 -9.81
CA ALA A 130 6.38 4.10 -10.02
C ALA A 130 5.36 3.99 -8.85
N ASN A 131 5.70 4.52 -7.67
CA ASN A 131 4.79 4.59 -6.53
C ASN A 131 3.94 5.85 -6.52
N THR A 132 4.07 6.73 -7.52
CA THR A 132 3.25 7.95 -7.60
C THR A 132 1.76 7.59 -7.56
N SER A 133 1.10 8.04 -6.51
CA SER A 133 -0.35 7.98 -6.33
C SER A 133 -0.85 9.31 -5.77
N TRP A 134 -2.14 9.58 -5.91
CA TRP A 134 -2.77 10.78 -5.37
C TRP A 134 -4.05 10.43 -4.64
N GLU A 135 -4.28 11.09 -3.50
CA GLU A 135 -5.54 11.03 -2.76
C GLU A 135 -6.55 11.99 -3.40
N PHE A 136 -7.60 11.45 -4.02
CA PHE A 136 -8.61 12.22 -4.73
C PHE A 136 -9.85 12.47 -3.87
N SER A 137 -10.34 13.72 -3.90
CA SER A 137 -11.68 14.06 -3.40
C SER A 137 -12.74 13.85 -4.47
N LYS A 138 -14.02 13.99 -4.11
CA LYS A 138 -15.16 13.87 -5.06
C LYS A 138 -15.08 14.84 -6.24
N SER A 139 -14.39 15.97 -6.07
CA SER A 139 -14.20 16.99 -7.11
C SER A 139 -12.94 16.77 -7.95
N GLY A 140 -12.17 15.73 -7.65
CA GLY A 140 -10.90 15.43 -8.29
C GLY A 140 -11.02 14.96 -9.74
N TYR A 141 -10.02 15.30 -10.56
CA TYR A 141 -9.99 14.90 -11.97
C TYR A 141 -8.57 14.95 -12.56
N VAL A 142 -8.42 14.29 -13.69
CA VAL A 142 -7.24 14.42 -14.57
C VAL A 142 -7.65 15.13 -15.85
N SER A 143 -6.75 15.94 -16.41
CA SER A 143 -7.01 16.67 -17.65
C SER A 143 -5.78 16.78 -18.53
N VAL A 144 -6.01 16.99 -19.82
CA VAL A 144 -4.97 17.19 -20.82
C VAL A 144 -5.48 18.22 -21.83
N LYS A 145 -4.55 19.03 -22.37
CA LYS A 145 -4.84 20.02 -23.40
C LYS A 145 -4.00 19.71 -24.64
N ALA A 146 -4.64 19.67 -25.79
CA ALA A 146 -3.94 19.39 -27.06
C ALA A 146 -3.25 20.62 -27.67
N ASN A 147 -3.58 21.83 -27.19
CA ASN A 147 -3.08 23.08 -27.76
C ASN A 147 -1.59 23.34 -27.52
N GLY A 148 -1.00 22.70 -26.51
CA GLY A 148 0.44 22.75 -26.21
C GLY A 148 1.29 21.75 -26.99
N ILE A 149 0.66 20.91 -27.84
CA ILE A 149 1.33 19.86 -28.62
C ILE A 149 1.61 20.39 -30.02
N SER A 150 2.77 20.06 -30.60
CA SER A 150 3.15 20.48 -31.95
C SER A 150 2.11 20.05 -32.99
N THR A 151 1.76 20.92 -33.93
CA THR A 151 0.81 20.63 -35.03
C THR A 151 1.26 19.54 -35.99
N THR A 152 2.53 19.12 -35.88
CA THR A 152 3.13 18.02 -36.65
C THR A 152 3.04 16.67 -35.95
N GLN A 153 2.57 16.65 -34.71
CA GLN A 153 2.45 15.45 -33.88
C GLN A 153 0.99 15.03 -33.74
N GLN A 154 0.78 13.72 -33.61
CA GLN A 154 -0.52 13.13 -33.36
C GLN A 154 -0.66 12.83 -31.87
N PHE A 155 -1.64 13.45 -31.24
CA PHE A 155 -2.02 13.24 -29.85
C PHE A 155 -3.13 12.21 -29.76
N GLY A 156 -3.02 11.29 -28.80
CA GLY A 156 -4.06 10.31 -28.57
C GLY A 156 -4.22 9.90 -27.11
N VAL A 157 -5.48 9.64 -26.73
CA VAL A 157 -5.87 8.98 -25.49
C VAL A 157 -7.01 8.02 -25.82
N ALA A 158 -6.74 6.72 -25.74
CA ALA A 158 -7.75 5.70 -25.94
C ALA A 158 -8.66 5.60 -24.71
N GLN A 159 -8.06 5.59 -23.52
CA GLN A 159 -8.77 5.41 -22.27
C GLN A 159 -7.95 5.92 -21.08
N VAL A 160 -8.62 6.19 -19.96
CA VAL A 160 -7.99 6.50 -18.67
C VAL A 160 -8.48 5.52 -17.63
N SER A 161 -7.57 5.00 -16.82
CA SER A 161 -7.86 4.08 -15.73
C SER A 161 -7.34 4.63 -14.41
N PHE A 162 -8.13 4.47 -13.35
CA PHE A 162 -7.75 4.78 -11.99
C PHE A 162 -7.58 3.44 -11.25
N GLU A 163 -6.33 3.02 -11.08
CA GLU A 163 -5.96 1.85 -10.28
C GLU A 163 -5.98 2.25 -8.82
N ASP A 164 -6.80 1.55 -8.03
CA ASP A 164 -6.88 1.81 -6.60
C ASP A 164 -5.51 1.53 -5.96
N ALA A 165 -4.93 2.57 -5.40
CA ALA A 165 -3.65 2.54 -4.71
C ALA A 165 -3.82 2.80 -3.22
N SER A 166 -5.07 2.85 -2.72
CA SER A 166 -5.28 2.38 -1.36
C SER A 166 -4.88 0.91 -1.39
N ASN A 167 -3.75 0.56 -0.77
CA ASN A 167 -3.42 -0.84 -0.55
C ASN A 167 -4.61 -1.41 0.21
N SER A 168 -5.52 -2.11 -0.47
CA SER A 168 -6.62 -2.77 0.19
C SER A 168 -5.99 -3.92 0.94
N LEU A 169 -5.66 -3.64 2.20
CA LEU A 169 -5.20 -4.67 3.09
C LEU A 169 -6.30 -5.72 3.13
N THR A 170 -5.91 -6.96 2.96
CA THR A 170 -6.83 -8.09 2.98
C THR A 170 -6.41 -9.07 4.06
N ILE A 171 -7.40 -9.67 4.71
CA ILE A 171 -7.16 -10.75 5.66
C ILE A 171 -6.45 -11.91 4.94
N GLY A 172 -5.40 -12.44 5.55
CA GLY A 172 -4.53 -13.48 4.97
C GLY A 172 -3.33 -12.94 4.19
N GLN A 173 -3.27 -11.62 3.92
CA GLN A 173 -2.12 -11.01 3.25
C GLN A 173 -0.87 -11.01 4.15
N ILE A 174 0.30 -11.29 3.56
CA ILE A 174 1.58 -11.06 4.22
C ILE A 174 1.86 -9.54 4.27
N TYR A 175 1.95 -9.00 5.48
CA TYR A 175 2.14 -7.57 5.71
C TYR A 175 2.93 -7.33 6.99
N GLN A 176 3.91 -6.42 6.92
CA GLN A 176 4.76 -6.02 8.06
C GLN A 176 5.28 -7.20 8.91
N GLY A 177 5.86 -8.20 8.25
CA GLY A 177 6.51 -9.34 8.91
C GLY A 177 5.57 -10.45 9.41
N GLY A 178 4.26 -10.33 9.20
CA GLY A 178 3.28 -11.36 9.58
C GLY A 178 2.11 -11.46 8.60
N ILE A 179 1.00 -12.03 9.06
CA ILE A 179 -0.22 -12.24 8.28
C ILE A 179 -1.35 -11.39 8.87
N ILE A 180 -2.03 -10.59 8.05
CA ILE A 180 -3.18 -9.78 8.49
C ILE A 180 -4.30 -10.72 8.93
N THR A 181 -4.75 -10.59 10.17
CA THR A 181 -5.79 -11.44 10.75
C THR A 181 -7.06 -10.69 11.10
N TYR A 182 -7.03 -9.37 11.13
CA TYR A 182 -8.18 -8.51 11.38
C TYR A 182 -7.92 -7.15 10.75
N LEU A 183 -8.97 -6.52 10.24
CA LEU A 183 -8.98 -5.15 9.77
C LEU A 183 -10.13 -4.42 10.45
N ASP A 184 -9.88 -3.18 10.87
CA ASP A 184 -10.92 -2.32 11.40
C ASP A 184 -11.85 -1.81 10.29
N SER A 185 -12.87 -1.02 10.66
CA SER A 185 -13.83 -0.47 9.70
C SER A 185 -13.23 0.46 8.64
N THR A 186 -11.99 0.93 8.83
CA THR A 186 -11.28 1.80 7.88
C THR A 186 -10.50 1.00 6.84
N ASN A 187 -10.22 -0.28 7.09
CA ASN A 187 -9.31 -1.14 6.33
C ASN A 187 -7.86 -0.60 6.25
N LEU A 188 -7.48 0.34 7.12
CA LEU A 188 -6.13 0.90 7.19
C LEU A 188 -5.33 0.34 8.37
N HIS A 189 -6.02 -0.09 9.43
CA HIS A 189 -5.44 -0.60 10.67
C HIS A 189 -6.02 -1.96 11.03
N GLY A 190 -5.30 -2.69 11.87
CA GLY A 190 -5.74 -4.02 12.24
C GLY A 190 -4.76 -4.81 13.09
N LEU A 191 -4.87 -6.14 12.98
CA LEU A 191 -4.01 -7.09 13.68
C LEU A 191 -3.20 -7.89 12.67
N ILE A 192 -1.94 -8.13 13.00
CA ILE A 192 -1.04 -9.03 12.29
C ILE A 192 -0.69 -10.17 13.23
N ALA A 193 -0.88 -11.42 12.77
CA ALA A 193 -0.39 -12.60 13.45
C ALA A 193 1.03 -12.94 12.98
N ALA A 194 1.85 -13.48 13.87
CA ALA A 194 3.16 -13.98 13.51
C ALA A 194 3.04 -15.12 12.47
N PRO A 195 4.00 -15.27 11.54
CA PRO A 195 3.93 -16.28 10.49
C PRO A 195 3.85 -17.73 11.02
N GLN A 196 4.44 -17.98 12.21
CA GLN A 196 4.50 -19.28 12.86
C GLN A 196 4.24 -19.15 14.37
N ASP A 197 3.93 -20.26 15.04
CA ASP A 197 3.85 -20.32 16.50
C ASP A 197 5.24 -20.17 17.09
N GLN A 198 5.35 -19.45 18.21
CA GLN A 198 6.68 -19.09 18.72
C GLN A 198 7.36 -20.20 19.50
N LYS A 199 6.57 -21.15 20.02
CA LYS A 199 7.04 -22.37 20.67
C LYS A 199 5.93 -23.42 20.54
N ASP A 200 6.30 -24.68 20.34
CA ASP A 200 5.34 -25.78 20.13
C ASP A 200 4.31 -25.85 21.26
N GLN A 201 4.74 -25.63 22.50
CA GLN A 201 3.84 -25.53 23.66
C GLN A 201 4.42 -24.67 24.78
N GLN A 202 3.62 -23.76 25.36
CA GLN A 202 3.95 -22.98 26.56
C GLN A 202 2.84 -23.10 27.60
N ARG A 203 3.21 -22.88 28.87
CA ARG A 203 2.24 -22.71 29.95
C ARG A 203 1.84 -21.25 30.03
N TRP A 204 0.63 -20.98 30.50
CA TRP A 204 0.14 -19.61 30.66
C TRP A 204 0.83 -18.90 31.83
N TYR A 205 1.13 -19.66 32.88
CA TYR A 205 1.81 -19.19 34.10
C TYR A 205 3.31 -19.50 34.18
N ASN A 206 3.98 -18.87 35.15
CA ASN A 206 5.40 -18.99 35.47
C ASN A 206 5.64 -19.79 36.77
N GLY A 207 4.90 -20.89 36.97
CA GLY A 207 5.11 -21.81 38.10
C GLY A 207 4.44 -21.43 39.42
N SER A 208 3.75 -20.29 39.51
CA SER A 208 2.91 -19.91 40.65
C SER A 208 1.54 -19.43 40.19
N PHE A 209 0.48 -19.93 40.82
CA PHE A 209 -0.90 -19.57 40.49
C PHE A 209 -1.29 -18.25 41.18
N ILE A 210 -1.13 -17.15 40.44
CA ILE A 210 -1.51 -15.80 40.89
C ILE A 210 -2.58 -15.22 39.96
N THR A 211 -3.31 -14.23 40.49
CA THR A 211 -4.16 -13.34 39.69
C THR A 211 -3.28 -12.23 39.12
N THR A 212 -3.32 -12.05 37.80
CA THR A 212 -2.54 -11.04 37.08
C THR A 212 -3.38 -9.80 36.75
N GLY A 213 -4.71 -9.93 36.74
CA GLY A 213 -5.62 -8.83 36.37
C GLY A 213 -5.83 -8.70 34.85
N ALA A 214 -5.27 -9.61 34.06
CA ALA A 214 -5.38 -9.64 32.60
C ALA A 214 -6.75 -10.14 32.11
N ILE A 215 -7.83 -9.45 32.47
CA ILE A 215 -9.22 -9.89 32.23
C ILE A 215 -9.81 -9.38 30.91
N GLY A 216 -9.07 -8.56 30.15
CA GLY A 216 -9.53 -7.96 28.91
C GLY A 216 -9.86 -9.03 27.87
N LYS A 217 -11.07 -8.99 27.29
CA LYS A 217 -11.50 -9.91 26.23
C LYS A 217 -11.51 -9.27 24.85
N ALA A 218 -11.79 -7.98 24.77
CA ALA A 218 -12.07 -7.28 23.54
C ALA A 218 -10.87 -7.19 22.59
N ILE A 219 -11.15 -6.95 21.31
CA ILE A 219 -10.12 -6.54 20.35
C ILE A 219 -9.45 -5.25 20.86
N GLY A 220 -8.12 -5.22 20.82
CA GLY A 220 -7.30 -4.12 21.34
C GLY A 220 -6.88 -4.28 22.80
N THR A 221 -7.27 -5.36 23.49
CA THR A 221 -6.90 -5.57 24.91
C THR A 221 -5.71 -6.49 25.13
N GLY A 222 -5.25 -7.24 24.12
CA GLY A 222 -4.21 -8.25 24.30
C GLY A 222 -2.85 -7.69 24.72
N GLN A 223 -2.47 -6.50 24.24
CA GLN A 223 -1.22 -5.85 24.65
C GLN A 223 -1.22 -5.51 26.15
N ALA A 224 -2.31 -4.88 26.62
CA ALA A 224 -2.45 -4.51 28.02
C ALA A 224 -2.47 -5.75 28.93
N ASN A 225 -3.20 -6.80 28.51
CA ASN A 225 -3.20 -8.08 29.22
C ASN A 225 -1.79 -8.69 29.28
N THR A 226 -1.09 -8.76 28.15
CA THR A 226 0.26 -9.34 28.06
C THR A 226 1.20 -8.61 29.01
N THR A 227 1.15 -7.28 29.02
CA THR A 227 1.93 -6.42 29.93
C THR A 227 1.62 -6.77 31.39
N ALA A 228 0.34 -6.82 31.77
CA ALA A 228 -0.08 -7.16 33.15
C ALA A 228 0.39 -8.56 33.58
N ILE A 229 0.32 -9.56 32.69
CA ILE A 229 0.83 -10.91 32.98
C ILE A 229 2.35 -10.88 33.17
N VAL A 230 3.08 -10.14 32.33
CA VAL A 230 4.54 -10.05 32.40
C VAL A 230 5.01 -9.35 33.68
N GLU A 231 4.37 -8.24 34.03
CA GLU A 231 4.65 -7.51 35.27
C GLU A 231 4.35 -8.36 36.52
N ALA A 232 3.22 -9.08 36.53
CA ALA A 232 2.82 -9.88 37.68
C ALA A 232 3.70 -11.13 37.87
N GLN A 233 4.11 -11.80 36.78
CA GLN A 233 4.84 -13.08 36.85
C GLN A 233 6.36 -12.94 36.77
N GLY A 234 6.87 -11.78 36.38
CA GLY A 234 8.30 -11.51 36.29
C GLY A 234 9.02 -12.35 35.23
N ALA A 235 10.35 -12.43 35.34
CA ALA A 235 11.18 -13.15 34.38
C ALA A 235 10.86 -14.67 34.37
N GLY A 236 10.78 -15.27 33.18
CA GLY A 236 10.51 -16.70 33.06
C GLY A 236 10.18 -17.16 31.64
N ASN A 237 9.66 -18.39 31.54
CA ASN A 237 9.25 -19.00 30.27
C ASN A 237 7.77 -19.39 30.33
N TYR A 238 6.92 -18.54 29.76
CA TYR A 238 5.47 -18.71 29.71
C TYR A 238 4.90 -17.94 28.51
N ALA A 239 3.63 -18.20 28.18
CA ALA A 239 3.00 -17.78 26.94
C ALA A 239 3.11 -16.26 26.66
N ALA A 240 2.75 -15.43 27.64
CA ALA A 240 2.81 -13.98 27.48
C ALA A 240 4.25 -13.48 27.29
N LYS A 241 5.21 -14.01 28.06
CA LYS A 241 6.63 -13.64 27.93
C LYS A 241 7.20 -14.04 26.57
N ALA A 242 6.80 -15.19 26.03
CA ALA A 242 7.24 -15.63 24.71
C ALA A 242 6.83 -14.67 23.59
N CYS A 243 5.68 -14.00 23.71
CA CYS A 243 5.29 -12.95 22.77
C CYS A 243 5.94 -11.62 23.06
N ASP A 244 6.03 -11.22 24.33
CA ASP A 244 6.65 -9.97 24.77
C ASP A 244 8.15 -9.88 24.41
N ASP A 245 8.88 -11.01 24.46
CA ASP A 245 10.29 -11.08 24.04
C ASP A 245 10.48 -11.28 22.52
N LEU A 246 9.40 -11.47 21.75
CA LEU A 246 9.51 -11.83 20.35
C LEU A 246 10.01 -10.65 19.53
N VAL A 247 11.05 -10.90 18.73
CA VAL A 247 11.53 -9.99 17.69
C VAL A 247 11.52 -10.72 16.35
N LEU A 248 10.75 -10.21 15.40
CA LEU A 248 10.69 -10.72 14.02
C LEU A 248 11.09 -9.62 13.03
N GLY A 249 12.29 -9.75 12.47
CA GLY A 249 12.86 -8.72 11.60
C GLY A 249 13.09 -7.43 12.38
N ILE A 250 12.34 -6.38 12.02
CA ILE A 250 12.42 -5.05 12.67
C ILE A 250 11.33 -4.83 13.73
N TYR A 251 10.43 -5.79 13.94
CA TYR A 251 9.27 -5.65 14.82
C TYR A 251 9.50 -6.36 16.16
N SER A 252 9.30 -5.63 17.26
CA SER A 252 9.51 -6.07 18.65
C SER A 252 8.32 -5.74 19.56
N ASP A 253 7.16 -5.49 18.97
CA ASP A 253 5.92 -5.03 19.59
C ASP A 253 4.84 -6.14 19.55
N TRP A 254 5.27 -7.39 19.67
CA TRP A 254 4.41 -8.56 19.65
C TRP A 254 3.85 -8.85 21.04
N TYR A 255 2.63 -9.39 21.09
CA TYR A 255 1.94 -9.70 22.34
C TYR A 255 1.03 -10.92 22.20
N LEU A 256 0.63 -11.48 23.34
CA LEU A 256 -0.30 -12.61 23.39
C LEU A 256 -1.73 -12.08 23.19
N PRO A 257 -2.46 -12.55 22.16
CA PRO A 257 -3.78 -12.01 21.80
C PRO A 257 -4.77 -12.16 22.96
N SER A 258 -5.68 -11.21 23.13
CA SER A 258 -6.88 -11.40 23.96
C SER A 258 -7.78 -12.48 23.35
N LEU A 259 -8.76 -12.95 24.11
CA LEU A 259 -9.70 -13.97 23.64
C LEU A 259 -10.37 -13.59 22.31
N TYR A 260 -10.85 -12.34 22.15
CA TYR A 260 -11.54 -11.95 20.91
C TYR A 260 -10.58 -11.71 19.75
N GLU A 261 -9.33 -11.33 20.03
CA GLU A 261 -8.28 -11.24 19.01
C GLU A 261 -7.87 -12.62 18.51
N LEU A 262 -7.69 -13.59 19.42
CA LEU A 262 -7.38 -14.97 19.09
C LEU A 262 -8.50 -15.61 18.26
N ASN A 263 -9.77 -15.30 18.55
CA ASN A 263 -10.91 -15.72 17.74
C ASN A 263 -10.80 -15.21 16.29
N GLN A 264 -10.24 -14.02 16.03
CA GLN A 264 -10.05 -13.53 14.66
C GLN A 264 -9.08 -14.43 13.88
N LEU A 265 -8.02 -14.92 14.52
CA LEU A 265 -7.07 -15.84 13.89
C LEU A 265 -7.77 -17.13 13.47
N PHE A 266 -8.67 -17.64 14.32
CA PHE A 266 -9.45 -18.83 14.04
C PHE A 266 -10.49 -18.62 12.93
N PHE A 267 -11.33 -17.58 13.04
CA PHE A 267 -12.37 -17.28 12.04
C PHE A 267 -11.80 -17.08 10.65
N ASN A 268 -10.61 -16.47 10.57
CA ASN A 268 -9.92 -16.20 9.33
C ASN A 268 -8.96 -17.32 8.91
N LYS A 269 -9.01 -18.48 9.58
CA LYS A 269 -8.24 -19.70 9.28
C LYS A 269 -6.72 -19.47 9.24
N ILE A 270 -6.23 -18.50 10.00
CA ILE A 270 -4.80 -18.26 10.21
C ILE A 270 -4.21 -19.36 11.08
N ILE A 271 -4.97 -19.76 12.11
CA ILE A 271 -4.72 -20.96 12.91
C ILE A 271 -5.87 -21.93 12.70
N ILE A 272 -5.56 -23.21 12.59
CA ILE A 272 -6.53 -24.29 12.41
C ILE A 272 -6.75 -25.10 13.68
N ASP A 273 -5.80 -25.06 14.63
CA ASP A 273 -5.84 -25.84 15.85
C ASP A 273 -6.55 -25.10 16.99
N LEU A 274 -7.44 -25.83 17.67
CA LEU A 274 -8.32 -25.35 18.74
C LEU A 274 -7.65 -25.31 20.12
N ASN A 275 -6.32 -25.18 20.22
CA ASN A 275 -5.60 -25.19 21.50
C ASN A 275 -4.53 -24.10 21.52
N HIS A 276 -4.93 -22.83 21.47
CA HIS A 276 -3.99 -21.71 21.56
C HIS A 276 -4.28 -20.88 22.81
N TRP A 277 -3.24 -20.47 23.53
CA TRP A 277 -3.42 -19.56 24.66
C TRP A 277 -3.84 -18.17 24.18
N SER A 278 -4.83 -17.58 24.85
CA SER A 278 -5.05 -16.14 24.86
C SER A 278 -4.47 -15.52 26.13
N SER A 279 -4.32 -14.20 26.17
CA SER A 279 -3.93 -13.43 27.34
C SER A 279 -5.08 -13.16 28.32
N THR A 280 -6.28 -13.65 28.05
CA THR A 280 -7.45 -13.44 28.91
C THR A 280 -7.45 -14.42 30.09
N GLU A 281 -7.20 -13.90 31.28
CA GLU A 281 -7.29 -14.59 32.56
C GLU A 281 -8.76 -14.80 32.99
N ASN A 282 -9.06 -15.97 33.55
CA ASN A 282 -10.35 -16.25 34.19
C ASN A 282 -10.25 -16.21 35.72
N SER A 283 -9.18 -16.80 36.26
CA SER A 283 -8.91 -16.86 37.70
C SER A 283 -7.42 -17.00 37.96
N ASN A 284 -7.01 -17.11 39.23
CA ASN A 284 -5.63 -17.43 39.57
C ASN A 284 -5.18 -18.80 39.04
N TYR A 285 -6.09 -19.77 38.86
CA TYR A 285 -5.78 -21.12 38.35
C TYR A 285 -6.00 -21.30 36.85
N SER A 286 -6.85 -20.48 36.22
CA SER A 286 -7.30 -20.73 34.85
C SER A 286 -7.31 -19.49 33.95
N ALA A 287 -7.15 -19.74 32.66
CA ALA A 287 -7.21 -18.74 31.59
C ALA A 287 -8.03 -19.27 30.41
N PHE A 288 -8.49 -18.37 29.54
CA PHE A 288 -9.26 -18.75 28.36
C PHE A 288 -8.33 -19.01 27.18
N PRO A 289 -8.20 -20.24 26.69
CA PRO A 289 -7.64 -20.48 25.36
C PRO A 289 -8.69 -20.25 24.27
N GLN A 290 -8.28 -20.39 23.01
CA GLN A 290 -9.19 -20.94 22.02
C GLN A 290 -9.51 -22.36 22.46
N GLY A 291 -10.74 -22.64 22.89
CA GLY A 291 -11.14 -23.94 23.44
C GLY A 291 -12.52 -24.35 22.92
N GLY A 292 -12.58 -24.77 21.65
CA GLY A 292 -13.80 -25.23 21.00
C GLY A 292 -14.48 -24.19 20.10
N SER A 293 -15.65 -24.57 19.57
CA SER A 293 -16.37 -23.82 18.54
C SER A 293 -16.53 -22.35 18.92
N PRO A 294 -16.20 -21.39 18.03
CA PRO A 294 -16.16 -19.97 18.35
C PRO A 294 -17.55 -19.35 18.60
N ILE A 295 -18.59 -20.17 18.74
CA ILE A 295 -19.91 -19.82 19.26
C ILE A 295 -20.04 -19.98 20.78
N TYR A 296 -19.06 -20.63 21.46
CA TYR A 296 -19.04 -20.85 22.91
C TYR A 296 -17.74 -20.31 23.55
N GLN A 297 -17.42 -19.05 23.24
CA GLN A 297 -16.11 -18.42 23.48
C GLN A 297 -15.73 -18.28 24.97
N ASP A 298 -16.71 -18.21 25.87
CA ASP A 298 -16.51 -17.92 27.30
C ASP A 298 -16.71 -19.14 28.22
N SER A 299 -16.95 -20.33 27.65
CA SER A 299 -17.52 -21.44 28.40
C SER A 299 -16.49 -22.37 29.05
N TYR A 300 -15.22 -22.33 28.61
CA TYR A 300 -14.21 -23.32 29.02
C TYR A 300 -12.85 -22.69 29.32
N PRO A 301 -12.66 -22.12 30.52
CA PRO A 301 -11.33 -21.77 31.00
C PRO A 301 -10.56 -23.06 31.35
N TYR A 302 -9.25 -23.05 31.14
CA TYR A 302 -8.38 -24.19 31.42
C TYR A 302 -7.26 -23.83 32.36
N ASP A 303 -6.73 -24.85 33.02
CA ASP A 303 -5.64 -24.73 33.97
C ASP A 303 -4.39 -24.13 33.30
N LYS A 304 -3.87 -23.06 33.89
CA LYS A 304 -2.71 -22.31 33.38
C LYS A 304 -1.43 -23.15 33.24
N ASN A 305 -1.37 -24.33 33.86
CA ASN A 305 -0.26 -25.26 33.79
C ASN A 305 -0.26 -26.14 32.52
N TRP A 306 -1.30 -26.07 31.69
CA TRP A 306 -1.35 -26.81 30.43
C TRP A 306 -0.41 -26.23 29.39
N PHE A 307 0.14 -27.13 28.58
CA PHE A 307 1.10 -26.81 27.54
C PHE A 307 0.39 -26.65 26.19
N TRP A 308 0.25 -25.41 25.73
CA TRP A 308 -0.42 -25.11 24.46
C TRP A 308 0.37 -24.17 23.55
N PRO A 309 0.19 -24.31 22.23
CA PRO A 309 0.68 -23.38 21.23
C PRO A 309 0.41 -21.90 21.53
N VAL A 310 1.31 -21.06 21.03
CA VAL A 310 1.26 -19.60 21.20
C VAL A 310 1.51 -18.93 19.85
N ARG A 311 0.46 -18.24 19.36
CA ARG A 311 0.53 -17.37 18.19
C ARG A 311 0.48 -15.92 18.64
N CYS A 312 1.62 -15.25 18.55
CA CYS A 312 1.71 -13.84 18.91
C CYS A 312 1.13 -12.95 17.82
N ILE A 313 0.59 -11.80 18.23
CA ILE A 313 0.03 -10.79 17.33
C ILE A 313 0.63 -9.41 17.60
N ARG A 314 0.46 -8.47 16.66
CA ARG A 314 0.77 -7.05 16.84
C ARG A 314 -0.30 -6.18 16.17
N THR A 315 -0.38 -4.92 16.58
CA THR A 315 -1.24 -3.92 15.93
C THR A 315 -0.48 -3.16 14.84
N PHE A 316 -1.20 -2.59 13.87
CA PHE A 316 -0.65 -1.67 12.87
C PHE A 316 -1.69 -0.63 12.46
#